data_AF-A0A0B0NCL3-F1
#
_entry.id   AF-A0A0B0NCL3-F1
#
_cell.length_a   1.000
_cell.length_b   1.000
_cell.length_c   1.000
_cell.angle_alpha   90.00
_cell.angle_beta   90.00
_cell.angle_gamma   90.00
#
_symmetry.space_group_name_H-M   'P 1'
#
loop_
_entity.id
_entity.type
_entity.pdbx_description
1 polymer ?
#
loop_
_entity_poly.entity_id
_entity_poly.type
_entity_poly.pdbx_seq_one_letter_code
_entity_poly.pdbx_strand_id
1 'polypeptide(L)'
;MGTYRMCGCFTRKFKIIEAAPPPDVIAAFEKYAEGGPQMTAELLHRFLVDVQGQGGAKVSDAEEILLQVLQKRHHMAKFRKHALTLDDFHHYLFSADLNPPIDNKVHHDMTAPLSHYFIYTGHNSYLTGNQLSSDCSDVPIIKALKRGVRVVELDLWPNSTKDDVDVLHGRTLTAPVELIKCLKSIKEHAFSASEYPVVITLEDHLTPKLQAKVAQMVTQTFGKMLFRPESECLKEFPAPEDLKYRILISTKPPKEYLEAQTNKDKEKEKDSDDDVWGKEPTELTAEQEDEKTDSDASDNNQDDEDSDAFEPEIDSSRAPGYKSLIAIPGGKITGRLKEALKVEPDKVRRISLSEQALEKATVSYGTDLVRFTQKNFLRIYPKGTRFNSSNYKPQIGWMHGAQMIAFNMQGYGRSLWLMQGMFRANGGCGYVKKPDFLMNVGANGERAKLPVKKRLRVKVYMGDGWHLDFKHTHFDTYSPPDFYTKVGIAGVPDDEIMKKTKIKEDNWTPVWDEEFTFPLTVPELALLRVEVHEYDMSEKDDFAGQTCLPVSELKQGIRAVPLFDRKGEKLNSTRLLMRFDFV
;
A
#
# COMPACT_ATOMS: atom_id res chain seq x y z
N MET A 1 35.72 -13.82 -5.85
CA MET A 1 36.50 -14.23 -4.67
C MET A 1 36.73 -12.98 -3.83
N GLY A 2 36.14 -12.91 -2.64
CA GLY A 2 36.34 -11.78 -1.72
C GLY A 2 37.71 -11.89 -1.04
N THR A 3 38.36 -10.75 -0.79
CA THR A 3 39.58 -10.68 0.03
C THR A 3 39.33 -9.70 1.16
N TYR A 4 39.39 -10.21 2.38
CA TYR A 4 39.08 -9.50 3.62
C TYR A 4 40.37 -9.26 4.41
N ARG A 5 40.51 -8.10 5.05
CA ARG A 5 41.75 -7.68 5.73
C ARG A 5 41.61 -7.83 7.24
N MET A 6 42.31 -8.81 7.82
CA MET A 6 42.40 -8.97 9.27
C MET A 6 43.63 -8.19 9.77
N CYS A 7 43.43 -7.36 10.80
CA CYS A 7 44.46 -6.68 11.61
C CYS A 7 45.85 -6.47 10.97
N GLY A 8 46.02 -5.32 10.30
CA GLY A 8 47.33 -4.84 9.81
C GLY A 8 47.81 -5.50 8.52
N CYS A 9 48.07 -6.81 8.53
CA CYS A 9 48.80 -7.50 7.46
C CYS A 9 48.16 -8.78 6.92
N PHE A 10 47.15 -9.36 7.59
CA PHE A 10 46.61 -10.66 7.22
C PHE A 10 45.44 -10.51 6.23
N THR A 11 45.34 -11.44 5.27
CA THR A 11 44.21 -11.49 4.34
C THR A 11 43.55 -12.86 4.30
N ARG A 12 42.24 -12.91 4.55
CA ARG A 12 41.41 -14.10 4.30
C ARG A 12 40.83 -13.99 2.88
N LYS A 13 40.85 -15.11 2.15
CA LYS A 13 40.29 -15.20 0.79
C LYS A 13 39.13 -16.18 0.77
N PHE A 14 37.94 -15.67 0.53
CA PHE A 14 36.72 -16.49 0.42
C PHE A 14 36.32 -16.62 -1.05
N LYS A 15 36.15 -17.86 -1.50
CA LYS A 15 35.55 -18.14 -2.80
C LYS A 15 34.03 -18.06 -2.64
N ILE A 16 33.38 -17.15 -3.38
CA ILE A 16 31.93 -17.25 -3.60
C ILE A 16 31.74 -18.51 -4.46
N ILE A 17 30.97 -19.46 -3.94
CA ILE A 17 30.64 -20.73 -4.59
C ILE A 17 29.16 -20.65 -4.91
N GLU A 18 28.79 -20.77 -6.19
CA GLU A 18 27.38 -20.90 -6.56
C GLU A 18 26.81 -22.15 -5.90
N ALA A 19 25.75 -21.97 -5.11
CA ALA A 19 25.09 -23.08 -4.45
C ALA A 19 24.45 -24.03 -5.48
N ALA A 20 24.64 -25.33 -5.30
CA ALA A 20 24.01 -26.35 -6.13
C ALA A 20 22.46 -26.26 -6.02
N PRO A 21 21.71 -26.71 -7.05
CA PRO A 21 20.26 -26.75 -6.99
C PRO A 21 19.78 -27.52 -5.74
N PRO A 22 18.76 -27.03 -5.01
CA PRO A 22 18.24 -27.72 -3.82
C PRO A 22 17.76 -29.15 -4.13
N PRO A 23 17.77 -30.09 -3.15
CA PRO A 23 17.37 -31.48 -3.37
C PRO A 23 15.97 -31.63 -3.99
N ASP A 24 14.99 -30.85 -3.55
CA ASP A 24 13.64 -30.81 -4.13
C ASP A 24 13.63 -30.41 -5.61
N VAL A 25 14.55 -29.53 -6.04
CA VAL A 25 14.70 -29.08 -7.44
C VAL A 25 15.33 -30.17 -8.30
N ILE A 26 16.34 -30.87 -7.76
CA ILE A 26 16.95 -32.03 -8.42
C ILE A 26 15.92 -33.14 -8.60
N ALA A 27 15.23 -33.53 -7.53
CA ALA A 27 14.19 -34.57 -7.57
C ALA A 27 13.00 -34.18 -8.47
N ALA A 28 12.64 -32.90 -8.54
CA ALA A 28 11.65 -32.41 -9.49
C ALA A 28 12.16 -32.54 -10.94
N PHE A 29 13.39 -32.15 -11.23
CA PHE A 29 13.97 -32.32 -12.57
C PHE A 29 14.04 -33.79 -12.97
N GLU A 30 14.59 -34.67 -12.12
CA GLU A 30 14.71 -36.11 -12.37
C GLU A 30 13.34 -36.76 -12.63
N LYS A 31 12.32 -36.44 -11.82
CA LYS A 31 10.95 -36.92 -12.02
C LYS A 31 10.37 -36.44 -13.36
N TYR A 32 10.43 -35.14 -13.65
CA TYR A 32 9.76 -34.54 -14.81
C TYR A 32 10.56 -34.62 -16.10
N ALA A 33 11.85 -34.94 -16.07
CA ALA A 33 12.65 -35.33 -17.23
C ALA A 33 12.65 -36.86 -17.47
N GLU A 34 11.84 -37.62 -16.72
CA GLU A 34 11.72 -39.09 -16.82
C GLU A 34 13.06 -39.83 -16.63
N GLY A 35 13.92 -39.32 -15.75
CA GLY A 35 15.29 -39.79 -15.53
C GLY A 35 16.30 -39.40 -16.63
N GLY A 36 15.85 -38.67 -17.66
CA GLY A 36 16.69 -38.16 -18.74
C GLY A 36 17.52 -36.92 -18.35
N PRO A 37 18.60 -36.63 -19.09
CA PRO A 37 19.46 -35.47 -18.83
C PRO A 37 18.86 -34.13 -19.30
N GLN A 38 17.69 -34.14 -19.93
CA GLN A 38 17.07 -32.99 -20.59
C GLN A 38 15.53 -33.03 -20.50
N MET A 39 14.91 -31.87 -20.29
CA MET A 39 13.46 -31.67 -20.16
C MET A 39 12.93 -30.86 -21.36
N THR A 40 12.08 -31.46 -22.19
CA THR A 40 11.41 -30.78 -23.32
C THR A 40 10.24 -29.91 -22.86
N ALA A 41 9.57 -29.20 -23.78
CA ALA A 41 8.40 -28.38 -23.46
C ALA A 41 7.21 -29.20 -22.89
N GLU A 42 6.99 -30.42 -23.37
CA GLU A 42 5.92 -31.32 -22.90
C GLU A 42 6.23 -31.95 -21.53
N LEU A 43 7.52 -32.11 -21.23
CA LEU A 43 8.02 -32.53 -19.92
C LEU A 43 7.92 -31.37 -18.90
N LEU A 44 8.32 -30.16 -19.31
CA LEU A 44 8.17 -28.94 -18.52
C LEU A 44 6.69 -28.57 -18.28
N HIS A 45 5.83 -28.69 -19.28
CA HIS A 45 4.38 -28.43 -19.16
C HIS A 45 3.74 -29.29 -18.05
N ARG A 46 4.10 -30.56 -17.96
CA ARG A 46 3.66 -31.45 -16.85
C ARG A 46 4.14 -30.96 -15.49
N PHE A 47 5.38 -30.46 -15.39
CA PHE A 47 5.85 -29.82 -14.14
C PHE A 47 5.08 -28.52 -13.81
N LEU A 48 4.73 -27.71 -14.81
CA LEU A 48 3.94 -26.49 -14.61
C LEU A 48 2.54 -26.80 -14.06
N VAL A 49 1.88 -27.82 -14.61
CA VAL A 49 0.58 -28.30 -14.13
C VAL A 49 0.69 -28.87 -12.71
N ASP A 50 1.50 -29.90 -12.52
CA ASP A 50 1.53 -30.72 -11.29
C ASP A 50 2.14 -29.99 -10.08
N VAL A 51 3.23 -29.25 -10.28
CA VAL A 51 4.04 -28.68 -9.18
C VAL A 51 3.81 -27.18 -9.04
N GLN A 52 3.71 -26.46 -10.17
CA GLN A 52 3.49 -25.01 -10.16
C GLN A 52 2.00 -24.64 -10.09
N GLY A 53 1.09 -25.61 -10.01
CA GLY A 53 -0.36 -25.39 -9.91
C GLY A 53 -0.98 -24.71 -11.14
N GLN A 54 -0.28 -24.69 -12.28
CA GLN A 54 -0.69 -23.99 -13.49
C GLN A 54 -1.57 -24.89 -14.37
N GLY A 55 -2.67 -25.41 -13.82
CA GLY A 55 -3.55 -26.37 -14.50
C GLY A 55 -4.19 -25.87 -15.81
N GLY A 56 -4.18 -24.56 -16.06
CA GLY A 56 -4.61 -23.95 -17.33
C GLY A 56 -3.47 -23.66 -18.34
N ALA A 57 -2.21 -23.98 -18.01
CA ALA A 57 -1.08 -23.78 -18.91
C ALA A 57 -1.14 -24.72 -20.12
N LYS A 58 -0.57 -24.28 -21.23
CA LYS A 58 -0.43 -25.02 -22.48
C LYS A 58 1.04 -25.37 -22.74
N VAL A 59 1.27 -26.32 -23.65
CA VAL A 59 2.63 -26.66 -24.10
C VAL A 59 3.33 -25.45 -24.73
N SER A 60 2.60 -24.59 -25.45
CA SER A 60 3.10 -23.30 -26.00
C SER A 60 3.72 -22.39 -24.94
N ASP A 61 3.20 -22.41 -23.73
CA ASP A 61 3.62 -21.52 -22.65
C ASP A 61 4.94 -22.05 -22.06
N ALA A 62 5.11 -23.38 -22.03
CA ALA A 62 6.36 -24.05 -21.70
C ALA A 62 7.41 -23.91 -22.82
N GLU A 63 7.01 -23.93 -24.10
CA GLU A 63 7.88 -23.61 -25.24
C GLU A 63 8.41 -22.17 -25.15
N GLU A 64 7.57 -21.20 -24.81
CA GLU A 64 7.98 -19.80 -24.66
C GLU A 64 8.98 -19.62 -23.51
N ILE A 65 8.69 -20.19 -22.32
CA ILE A 65 9.61 -20.20 -21.18
C ILE A 65 10.96 -20.80 -21.58
N LEU A 66 10.94 -21.96 -22.24
CA LEU A 66 12.13 -22.68 -22.69
C LEU A 66 12.96 -21.85 -23.68
N LEU A 67 12.31 -21.20 -24.65
CA LEU A 67 12.96 -20.30 -25.61
C LEU A 67 13.57 -19.08 -24.91
N GLN A 68 12.87 -18.45 -23.97
CA GLN A 68 13.41 -17.30 -23.21
C GLN A 68 14.62 -17.70 -22.34
N VAL A 69 14.61 -18.86 -21.70
CA VAL A 69 15.75 -19.39 -20.94
C VAL A 69 16.95 -19.66 -21.85
N LEU A 70 16.74 -20.38 -22.96
CA LEU A 70 17.81 -20.71 -23.90
C LEU A 70 18.41 -19.46 -24.55
N GLN A 71 17.60 -18.43 -24.86
CA GLN A 71 18.09 -17.15 -25.36
C GLN A 71 18.89 -16.36 -24.32
N LYS A 72 18.44 -16.33 -23.05
CA LYS A 72 19.15 -15.64 -21.95
C LYS A 72 20.47 -16.31 -21.56
N ARG A 73 20.56 -17.66 -21.60
CA ARG A 73 21.76 -18.42 -21.20
C ARG A 73 22.71 -18.75 -22.36
N HIS A 74 22.20 -19.02 -23.56
CA HIS A 74 23.01 -19.58 -24.66
C HIS A 74 22.87 -18.75 -25.94
N HIS A 75 23.84 -17.86 -26.19
CA HIS A 75 23.89 -16.97 -27.38
C HIS A 75 23.77 -17.67 -28.76
N MET A 76 23.86 -19.01 -28.82
CA MET A 76 23.73 -19.83 -30.03
C MET A 76 22.47 -20.72 -30.03
N ALA A 77 21.38 -20.28 -29.39
CA ALA A 77 20.13 -21.03 -29.23
C ALA A 77 19.58 -21.67 -30.52
N LYS A 78 19.81 -21.06 -31.70
CA LYS A 78 19.35 -21.54 -33.02
C LYS A 78 19.83 -22.96 -33.43
N PHE A 79 20.81 -23.54 -32.74
CA PHE A 79 21.43 -24.82 -33.11
C PHE A 79 21.37 -25.91 -32.02
N ARG A 80 20.63 -25.69 -30.92
CA ARG A 80 20.41 -26.72 -29.89
C ARG A 80 19.02 -27.34 -30.01
N LYS A 81 18.87 -28.56 -29.48
CA LYS A 81 17.54 -29.15 -29.22
C LYS A 81 16.79 -28.26 -28.22
N HIS A 82 15.49 -28.11 -28.42
CA HIS A 82 14.61 -27.36 -27.52
C HIS A 82 14.32 -28.16 -26.25
N ALA A 83 15.30 -28.22 -25.35
CA ALA A 83 15.19 -28.88 -24.04
C ALA A 83 16.10 -28.19 -23.00
N LEU A 84 15.65 -28.15 -21.74
CA LEU A 84 16.38 -27.60 -20.60
C LEU A 84 17.23 -28.68 -19.93
N THR A 85 18.47 -28.36 -19.54
CA THR A 85 19.22 -29.17 -18.56
C THR A 85 18.78 -28.84 -17.13
N LEU A 86 19.26 -29.59 -16.13
CA LEU A 86 19.04 -29.28 -14.70
C LEU A 86 19.48 -27.85 -14.34
N ASP A 87 20.57 -27.37 -14.92
CA ASP A 87 21.10 -26.01 -14.73
C ASP A 87 20.18 -24.95 -15.38
N ASP A 88 19.72 -25.19 -16.60
CA ASP A 88 18.75 -24.29 -17.27
C ASP A 88 17.40 -24.26 -16.53
N PHE A 89 16.96 -25.40 -16.00
CA PHE A 89 15.74 -25.54 -15.20
C PHE A 89 15.87 -24.84 -13.84
N HIS A 90 17.00 -24.98 -13.15
CA HIS A 90 17.27 -24.22 -11.92
C HIS A 90 17.29 -22.71 -12.19
N HIS A 91 17.92 -22.26 -13.29
CA HIS A 91 17.91 -20.86 -13.70
C HIS A 91 16.51 -20.35 -14.04
N TYR A 92 15.67 -21.15 -14.70
CA TYR A 92 14.25 -20.85 -14.89
C TYR A 92 13.55 -20.64 -13.53
N LEU A 93 13.66 -21.62 -12.62
CA LEU A 93 12.99 -21.57 -11.32
C LEU A 93 13.43 -20.36 -10.49
N PHE A 94 14.68 -19.94 -10.63
CA PHE A 94 15.27 -18.83 -9.89
C PHE A 94 15.22 -17.48 -10.65
N SER A 95 14.52 -17.41 -11.79
CA SER A 95 14.28 -16.19 -12.55
C SER A 95 13.01 -15.47 -12.07
N ALA A 96 13.16 -14.28 -11.49
CA ALA A 96 12.04 -13.47 -11.02
C ALA A 96 11.14 -12.93 -12.15
N ASP A 97 11.58 -12.97 -13.41
CA ASP A 97 10.79 -12.57 -14.58
C ASP A 97 9.90 -13.72 -15.09
N LEU A 98 10.48 -14.93 -15.18
CA LEU A 98 9.82 -16.11 -15.75
C LEU A 98 9.04 -16.93 -14.72
N ASN A 99 9.40 -16.81 -13.44
CA ASN A 99 8.82 -17.56 -12.34
C ASN A 99 8.50 -16.69 -11.10
N PRO A 100 7.78 -15.56 -11.27
CA PRO A 100 7.40 -14.68 -10.16
C PRO A 100 6.43 -15.37 -9.17
N PRO A 101 6.38 -14.91 -7.90
CA PRO A 101 5.58 -15.55 -6.86
C PRO A 101 4.10 -15.13 -6.87
N ILE A 102 3.77 -14.09 -7.64
CA ILE A 102 2.44 -13.51 -7.84
C ILE A 102 2.28 -13.17 -9.32
N ASP A 103 1.07 -12.88 -9.80
CA ASP A 103 0.86 -12.46 -11.19
C ASP A 103 1.03 -10.94 -11.37
N ASN A 104 1.19 -10.48 -12.62
CA ASN A 104 1.32 -9.06 -12.96
C ASN A 104 0.11 -8.49 -13.72
N LYS A 105 -0.94 -9.30 -13.93
CA LYS A 105 -2.18 -8.89 -14.60
C LYS A 105 -3.28 -8.53 -13.61
N VAL A 106 -4.11 -7.58 -14.00
CA VAL A 106 -5.38 -7.27 -13.34
C VAL A 106 -6.34 -8.44 -13.59
N HIS A 107 -6.95 -8.97 -12.53
CA HIS A 107 -7.80 -10.16 -12.59
C HIS A 107 -9.04 -10.10 -11.71
N HIS A 108 -9.09 -9.21 -10.71
CA HIS A 108 -10.32 -8.94 -9.99
C HIS A 108 -11.37 -8.32 -10.91
N ASP A 109 -12.64 -8.54 -10.57
CA ASP A 109 -13.74 -7.72 -11.10
C ASP A 109 -13.50 -6.24 -10.77
N MET A 110 -13.48 -5.40 -11.80
CA MET A 110 -13.29 -3.93 -11.74
C MET A 110 -14.56 -3.14 -12.06
N THR A 111 -15.72 -3.82 -12.12
CA THR A 111 -17.04 -3.26 -12.48
C THR A 111 -17.93 -2.98 -11.27
N ALA A 112 -17.49 -3.32 -10.05
CA ALA A 112 -18.20 -2.97 -8.82
C ALA A 112 -17.96 -1.49 -8.43
N PRO A 113 -18.81 -0.90 -7.56
CA PRO A 113 -18.63 0.48 -7.08
C PRO A 113 -17.26 0.74 -6.46
N LEU A 114 -16.72 1.95 -6.65
CA LEU A 114 -15.43 2.38 -6.11
C LEU A 114 -15.26 2.17 -4.58
N SER A 115 -16.35 2.15 -3.80
CA SER A 115 -16.32 1.85 -2.35
C SER A 115 -15.96 0.39 -2.02
N HIS A 116 -16.05 -0.52 -3.00
CA HIS A 116 -15.77 -1.96 -2.85
C HIS A 116 -14.27 -2.30 -3.00
N TYR A 117 -13.38 -1.31 -3.13
CA TYR A 117 -11.94 -1.52 -3.31
C TYR A 117 -11.14 -0.85 -2.19
N PHE A 118 -10.08 -1.50 -1.72
CA PHE A 118 -8.97 -0.82 -1.08
C PHE A 118 -8.18 -0.05 -2.16
N ILE A 119 -7.74 1.17 -1.84
CA ILE A 119 -7.12 2.08 -2.80
C ILE A 119 -5.75 2.54 -2.29
N TYR A 120 -4.73 2.44 -3.13
CA TYR A 120 -3.35 2.82 -2.78
C TYR A 120 -3.29 4.34 -2.54
N THR A 121 -3.13 4.74 -1.27
CA THR A 121 -3.37 6.13 -0.82
C THR A 121 -2.12 6.74 -0.17
N GLY A 122 -1.68 7.88 -0.71
CA GLY A 122 -0.66 8.74 -0.08
C GLY A 122 -1.25 9.69 0.95
N HIS A 123 -0.41 10.12 1.90
CA HIS A 123 -0.63 11.22 2.83
C HIS A 123 0.39 12.33 2.54
N ASN A 124 -0.02 13.60 2.62
CA ASN A 124 0.77 14.81 2.36
C ASN A 124 1.76 14.62 1.20
N SER A 125 1.20 14.26 0.03
CA SER A 125 1.94 13.60 -1.06
C SER A 125 2.98 14.49 -1.76
N TYR A 126 3.01 15.77 -1.40
CA TYR A 126 3.97 16.78 -1.82
C TYR A 126 5.25 16.82 -0.96
N LEU A 127 5.26 16.26 0.25
CA LEU A 127 6.41 16.36 1.16
C LEU A 127 7.60 15.51 0.72
N THR A 128 8.79 16.11 0.70
CA THR A 128 10.05 15.40 0.39
C THR A 128 10.61 14.60 1.58
N GLY A 129 10.24 14.95 2.82
CA GLY A 129 10.76 14.31 4.03
C GLY A 129 9.84 14.44 5.24
N ASN A 130 10.30 15.15 6.28
CA ASN A 130 9.61 15.33 7.56
C ASN A 130 8.45 16.36 7.48
N GLN A 131 7.49 16.29 8.42
CA GLN A 131 6.26 17.11 8.40
C GLN A 131 6.45 18.58 8.85
N LEU A 132 7.62 18.96 9.38
CA LEU A 132 7.83 20.26 10.01
C LEU A 132 8.74 21.21 9.22
N SER A 133 9.69 20.68 8.44
CA SER A 133 10.77 21.46 7.84
C SER A 133 11.39 20.87 6.56
N SER A 134 10.72 19.93 5.89
CA SER A 134 11.17 19.46 4.57
C SER A 134 10.52 20.23 3.42
N ASP A 135 11.18 20.27 2.27
CA ASP A 135 10.65 20.96 1.09
C ASP A 135 9.38 20.26 0.56
N CYS A 136 8.45 21.04 0.03
CA CYS A 136 7.35 20.56 -0.78
C CYS A 136 7.78 20.46 -2.25
N SER A 137 7.28 19.46 -2.96
CA SER A 137 7.67 19.19 -4.33
C SER A 137 6.62 18.34 -5.05
N ASP A 138 6.62 18.41 -6.37
CA ASP A 138 5.91 17.47 -7.23
C ASP A 138 6.64 16.12 -7.34
N VAL A 139 7.95 16.05 -7.10
CA VAL A 139 8.76 14.83 -7.27
C VAL A 139 8.28 13.63 -6.41
N PRO A 140 7.87 13.78 -5.14
CA PRO A 140 7.27 12.69 -4.37
C PRO A 140 5.94 12.20 -4.96
N ILE A 141 5.11 13.11 -5.51
CA ILE A 141 3.86 12.76 -6.21
C ILE A 141 4.18 11.92 -7.46
N ILE A 142 5.17 12.33 -8.26
CA ILE A 142 5.62 11.59 -9.44
C ILE A 142 6.07 10.17 -9.06
N LYS A 143 6.85 10.03 -7.99
CA LYS A 143 7.31 8.73 -7.47
C LYS A 143 6.15 7.88 -6.95
N ALA A 144 5.18 8.48 -6.27
CA ALA A 144 3.98 7.81 -5.79
C ALA A 144 3.15 7.24 -6.97
N LEU A 145 2.83 8.07 -7.96
CA LEU A 145 2.04 7.66 -9.13
C LEU A 145 2.75 6.55 -9.93
N LYS A 146 4.07 6.65 -10.13
CA LYS A 146 4.89 5.61 -10.81
C LYS A 146 5.04 4.31 -10.00
N ARG A 147 4.80 4.33 -8.68
CA ARG A 147 4.69 3.14 -7.82
C ARG A 147 3.26 2.57 -7.74
N GLY A 148 2.30 3.10 -8.50
CA GLY A 148 0.90 2.62 -8.52
C GLY A 148 -0.03 3.31 -7.52
N VAL A 149 0.42 4.33 -6.76
CA VAL A 149 -0.47 5.11 -5.88
C VAL A 149 -1.61 5.73 -6.70
N ARG A 150 -2.85 5.63 -6.19
CA ARG A 150 -4.09 6.09 -6.86
C ARG A 150 -4.76 7.26 -6.15
N VAL A 151 -4.50 7.49 -4.86
CA VAL A 151 -4.93 8.70 -4.15
C VAL A 151 -3.71 9.52 -3.74
N VAL A 152 -3.69 10.79 -4.14
CA VAL A 152 -2.63 11.76 -3.78
C VAL A 152 -3.24 12.98 -3.08
N GLU A 153 -2.50 13.56 -2.14
CA GLU A 153 -2.96 14.65 -1.28
C GLU A 153 -2.20 15.95 -1.55
N LEU A 154 -2.94 17.07 -1.62
CA LEU A 154 -2.44 18.43 -1.79
C LEU A 154 -3.15 19.35 -0.80
N ASP A 155 -2.39 20.05 0.04
CA ASP A 155 -2.93 20.96 1.05
C ASP A 155 -2.78 22.39 0.52
N LEU A 156 -3.91 23.03 0.22
CA LEU A 156 -3.97 24.26 -0.56
C LEU A 156 -4.03 25.49 0.34
N TRP A 157 -3.05 26.38 0.17
CA TRP A 157 -2.96 27.64 0.90
C TRP A 157 -2.79 28.82 -0.06
N PRO A 158 -3.22 30.04 0.33
CA PRO A 158 -2.85 31.25 -0.40
C PRO A 158 -1.33 31.42 -0.41
N ASN A 159 -0.78 31.82 -1.55
CA ASN A 159 0.62 32.25 -1.65
C ASN A 159 0.86 33.53 -0.81
N SER A 160 2.13 33.93 -0.67
CA SER A 160 2.52 35.10 0.15
C SER A 160 1.88 36.43 -0.29
N THR A 161 1.52 36.57 -1.58
CA THR A 161 0.82 37.73 -2.16
C THR A 161 -0.71 37.60 -2.16
N LYS A 162 -1.27 36.48 -1.67
CA LYS A 162 -2.71 36.15 -1.60
C LYS A 162 -3.45 36.20 -2.95
N ASP A 163 -2.73 36.02 -4.06
CA ASP A 163 -3.24 36.07 -5.44
C ASP A 163 -3.09 34.76 -6.22
N ASP A 164 -2.30 33.81 -5.70
CA ASP A 164 -2.17 32.44 -6.21
C ASP A 164 -2.22 31.38 -5.09
N VAL A 165 -2.08 30.10 -5.46
CA VAL A 165 -2.20 28.96 -4.55
C VAL A 165 -0.92 28.11 -4.55
N ASP A 166 -0.37 27.97 -3.35
CA ASP A 166 0.75 27.08 -3.04
C ASP A 166 0.26 25.79 -2.37
N VAL A 167 1.09 24.75 -2.44
CA VAL A 167 0.93 23.49 -1.72
C VAL A 167 2.03 23.40 -0.66
N LEU A 168 1.62 23.34 0.61
CA LEU A 168 2.52 23.18 1.77
C LEU A 168 1.78 22.65 3.00
N HIS A 169 2.53 22.12 3.97
CA HIS A 169 1.98 21.74 5.26
C HIS A 169 1.83 22.99 6.14
N GLY A 170 0.59 23.48 6.27
CA GLY A 170 0.28 24.76 6.91
C GLY A 170 0.75 24.86 8.37
N ARG A 171 1.06 26.09 8.81
CA ARG A 171 1.61 26.40 10.15
C ARG A 171 2.95 25.70 10.47
N THR A 172 3.72 25.30 9.46
CA THR A 172 5.08 24.72 9.61
C THR A 172 6.15 25.45 8.79
N LEU A 173 7.40 24.96 8.82
CA LEU A 173 8.54 25.53 8.09
C LEU A 173 8.81 24.79 6.76
N THR A 174 7.84 24.02 6.23
CA THR A 174 7.99 23.35 4.93
C THR A 174 7.97 24.35 3.77
N ALA A 175 9.02 24.41 2.95
CA ALA A 175 9.07 25.31 1.80
C ALA A 175 7.98 24.96 0.76
N PRO A 176 7.20 25.92 0.23
CA PRO A 176 6.03 25.65 -0.61
C PRO A 176 6.39 25.23 -2.05
N VAL A 177 5.40 24.68 -2.77
CA VAL A 177 5.44 24.45 -4.22
C VAL A 177 4.14 24.90 -4.90
N GLU A 178 4.26 25.59 -6.04
CA GLU A 178 3.12 26.09 -6.80
C GLU A 178 2.12 24.97 -7.15
N LEU A 179 0.82 25.16 -6.88
CA LEU A 179 -0.21 24.16 -7.20
C LEU A 179 -0.20 23.74 -8.68
N ILE A 180 -0.03 24.70 -9.59
CA ILE A 180 -0.01 24.43 -11.03
C ILE A 180 1.12 23.49 -11.45
N LYS A 181 2.23 23.43 -10.70
CA LYS A 181 3.31 22.48 -10.92
C LYS A 181 2.87 21.05 -10.54
N CYS A 182 2.30 20.88 -9.35
CA CYS A 182 1.74 19.61 -8.91
C CYS A 182 0.65 19.09 -9.86
N LEU A 183 -0.28 19.95 -10.31
CA LEU A 183 -1.34 19.55 -11.25
C LEU A 183 -0.78 19.10 -12.61
N LYS A 184 0.26 19.77 -13.15
CA LYS A 184 0.95 19.34 -14.39
C LYS A 184 1.62 17.97 -14.22
N SER A 185 2.37 17.78 -13.15
CA SER A 185 3.08 16.52 -12.89
C SER A 185 2.12 15.35 -12.58
N ILE A 186 0.95 15.63 -11.99
CA ILE A 186 -0.15 14.65 -11.88
C ILE A 186 -0.71 14.31 -13.27
N LYS A 187 -0.99 15.31 -14.12
CA LYS A 187 -1.53 15.08 -15.48
C LYS A 187 -0.62 14.16 -16.32
N GLU A 188 0.69 14.36 -16.24
CA GLU A 188 1.68 13.57 -17.00
C GLU A 188 1.80 12.12 -16.49
N HIS A 189 1.68 11.91 -15.17
CA HIS A 189 2.01 10.63 -14.55
C HIS A 189 0.85 9.85 -13.92
N ALA A 190 -0.36 10.40 -13.92
CA ALA A 190 -1.56 9.78 -13.33
C ALA A 190 -1.74 8.32 -13.77
N PHE A 191 -1.49 8.01 -15.04
CA PHE A 191 -1.73 6.69 -15.63
C PHE A 191 -0.46 5.93 -16.03
N SER A 192 0.73 6.36 -15.57
CA SER A 192 2.00 5.71 -15.93
C SER A 192 2.18 4.28 -15.39
N ALA A 193 1.41 3.87 -14.38
CA ALA A 193 1.49 2.55 -13.76
C ALA A 193 0.16 1.79 -13.71
N SER A 194 -0.95 2.42 -14.11
CA SER A 194 -2.31 1.86 -14.02
C SER A 194 -3.29 2.73 -14.82
N GLU A 195 -4.19 2.10 -15.58
CA GLU A 195 -5.28 2.80 -16.30
C GLU A 195 -6.34 3.36 -15.36
N TYR A 196 -6.47 2.79 -14.16
CA TYR A 196 -7.54 3.07 -13.21
C TYR A 196 -7.42 4.45 -12.56
N PRO A 197 -8.55 5.05 -12.15
CA PRO A 197 -8.63 6.47 -11.80
C PRO A 197 -7.65 6.93 -10.73
N VAL A 198 -7.29 8.22 -10.80
CA VAL A 198 -6.55 8.92 -9.75
C VAL A 198 -7.48 9.86 -8.99
N VAL A 199 -7.50 9.76 -7.67
CA VAL A 199 -8.18 10.70 -6.77
C VAL A 199 -7.17 11.71 -6.26
N ILE A 200 -7.49 13.00 -6.37
CA ILE A 200 -6.75 14.07 -5.70
C ILE A 200 -7.58 14.49 -4.48
N THR A 201 -7.07 14.22 -3.28
CA THR A 201 -7.64 14.80 -2.06
C THR A 201 -7.06 16.19 -1.87
N LEU A 202 -7.94 17.20 -1.86
CA LEU A 202 -7.54 18.56 -1.52
C LEU A 202 -7.91 18.80 -0.05
N GLU A 203 -6.96 19.28 0.74
CA GLU A 203 -7.30 20.04 1.95
C GLU A 203 -7.31 21.53 1.60
N ASP A 204 -8.39 22.21 1.93
CA ASP A 204 -8.72 23.52 1.36
C ASP A 204 -8.76 24.60 2.43
N HIS A 205 -7.77 25.50 2.41
CA HIS A 205 -7.63 26.65 3.31
C HIS A 205 -7.77 27.98 2.53
N LEU A 206 -8.50 27.96 1.41
CA LEU A 206 -8.60 29.07 0.47
C LEU A 206 -9.83 29.96 0.68
N THR A 207 -9.76 31.20 0.16
CA THR A 207 -10.92 32.09 0.00
C THR A 207 -11.76 31.71 -1.23
N PRO A 208 -13.04 32.10 -1.34
CA PRO A 208 -13.89 31.76 -2.50
C PRO A 208 -13.29 32.20 -3.84
N LYS A 209 -12.63 33.36 -3.88
CA LYS A 209 -11.87 33.86 -5.04
C LYS A 209 -10.74 32.92 -5.46
N LEU A 210 -9.98 32.38 -4.50
CA LEU A 210 -8.90 31.42 -4.77
C LEU A 210 -9.45 30.02 -5.09
N GLN A 211 -10.55 29.59 -4.47
CA GLN A 211 -11.28 28.38 -4.87
C GLN A 211 -11.74 28.45 -6.34
N ALA A 212 -12.26 29.59 -6.80
CA ALA A 212 -12.61 29.81 -8.20
C ALA A 212 -11.37 29.71 -9.13
N LYS A 213 -10.23 30.26 -8.71
CA LYS A 213 -8.95 30.14 -9.44
C LYS A 213 -8.45 28.69 -9.51
N VAL A 214 -8.52 27.93 -8.41
CA VAL A 214 -8.21 26.49 -8.40
C VAL A 214 -9.17 25.73 -9.31
N ALA A 215 -10.45 26.06 -9.29
CA ALA A 215 -11.44 25.41 -10.15
C ALA A 215 -11.12 25.62 -11.64
N GLN A 216 -10.69 26.83 -12.01
CA GLN A 216 -10.17 27.14 -13.34
C GLN A 216 -8.89 26.35 -13.66
N MET A 217 -7.88 26.35 -12.79
CA MET A 217 -6.61 25.61 -12.97
C MET A 217 -6.83 24.11 -13.17
N VAL A 218 -7.64 23.47 -12.31
CA VAL A 218 -7.96 22.04 -12.37
C VAL A 218 -8.72 21.71 -13.66
N THR A 219 -9.68 22.55 -14.04
CA THR A 219 -10.43 22.41 -15.31
C THR A 219 -9.53 22.49 -16.54
N GLN A 220 -8.67 23.52 -16.61
CA GLN A 220 -7.78 23.74 -17.74
C GLN A 220 -6.67 22.70 -17.83
N THR A 221 -6.13 22.27 -16.68
CA THR A 221 -5.03 21.29 -16.65
C THR A 221 -5.52 19.93 -17.11
N PHE A 222 -6.56 19.37 -16.49
CA PHE A 222 -7.00 18.00 -16.77
C PHE A 222 -7.95 17.88 -17.96
N GLY A 223 -8.78 18.90 -18.23
CA GLY A 223 -9.72 18.90 -19.36
C GLY A 223 -10.61 17.65 -19.37
N LYS A 224 -10.49 16.81 -20.41
CA LYS A 224 -11.27 15.56 -20.55
C LYS A 224 -10.91 14.47 -19.52
N MET A 225 -9.73 14.52 -18.90
CA MET A 225 -9.35 13.58 -17.83
C MET A 225 -10.16 13.84 -16.56
N LEU A 226 -10.62 15.06 -16.30
CA LEU A 226 -11.41 15.38 -15.11
C LEU A 226 -12.78 14.71 -15.19
N PHE A 227 -13.09 13.86 -14.22
CA PHE A 227 -14.45 13.38 -13.98
C PHE A 227 -15.22 14.41 -13.16
N ARG A 228 -16.50 14.59 -13.50
CA ARG A 228 -17.49 15.34 -12.73
C ARG A 228 -18.75 14.49 -12.63
N PRO A 229 -19.44 14.44 -11.47
CA PRO A 229 -20.71 13.76 -11.37
C PRO A 229 -21.80 14.55 -12.13
N GLU A 230 -22.76 13.85 -12.73
CA GLU A 230 -23.89 14.46 -13.46
C GLU A 230 -24.96 15.06 -12.53
N SER A 231 -24.90 14.73 -11.23
CA SER A 231 -25.80 15.15 -10.16
C SER A 231 -24.97 15.56 -8.94
N GLU A 232 -25.44 16.54 -8.16
CA GLU A 232 -24.80 16.93 -6.89
C GLU A 232 -24.80 15.79 -5.85
N CYS A 233 -25.76 14.87 -5.95
CA CYS A 233 -25.86 13.68 -5.10
C CYS A 233 -25.73 12.43 -5.97
N LEU A 234 -24.58 11.76 -5.86
CA LEU A 234 -24.41 10.40 -6.33
C LEU A 234 -25.06 9.43 -5.34
N LYS A 235 -25.93 8.53 -5.84
CA LYS A 235 -26.50 7.46 -5.02
C LYS A 235 -25.47 6.40 -4.66
N GLU A 236 -24.50 6.17 -5.55
CA GLU A 236 -23.43 5.17 -5.46
C GLU A 236 -22.21 5.71 -6.23
N PHE A 237 -20.99 5.24 -5.93
CA PHE A 237 -19.81 5.64 -6.71
C PHE A 237 -19.69 4.79 -7.99
N PRO A 238 -19.31 5.36 -9.15
CA PRO A 238 -19.05 4.58 -10.37
C PRO A 238 -17.93 3.55 -10.20
N ALA A 239 -17.82 2.61 -11.13
CA ALA A 239 -16.80 1.57 -11.06
C ALA A 239 -15.41 2.08 -11.46
N PRO A 240 -14.32 1.44 -11.01
CA PRO A 240 -12.97 1.69 -11.52
C PRO A 240 -12.86 1.59 -13.04
N GLU A 241 -13.56 0.63 -13.68
CA GLU A 241 -13.53 0.44 -15.14
C GLU A 241 -14.13 1.63 -15.91
N ASP A 242 -15.31 2.12 -15.50
CA ASP A 242 -15.97 3.30 -16.09
C ASP A 242 -15.13 4.59 -15.97
N LEU A 243 -14.26 4.61 -14.96
CA LEU A 243 -13.42 5.73 -14.58
C LEU A 243 -11.96 5.58 -15.06
N LYS A 244 -11.67 4.64 -15.96
CA LYS A 244 -10.35 4.55 -16.61
C LYS A 244 -9.94 5.88 -17.25
N TYR A 245 -8.67 6.21 -17.06
CA TYR A 245 -8.05 7.47 -17.48
C TYR A 245 -8.71 8.74 -16.91
N ARG A 246 -9.45 8.63 -15.79
CA ARG A 246 -10.08 9.78 -15.10
C ARG A 246 -9.35 10.23 -13.84
N ILE A 247 -9.49 11.52 -13.56
CA ILE A 247 -9.03 12.21 -12.35
C ILE A 247 -10.27 12.70 -11.59
N LEU A 248 -10.37 12.37 -10.30
CA LEU A 248 -11.48 12.72 -9.42
C LEU A 248 -10.99 13.67 -8.33
N ILE A 249 -11.73 14.72 -8.00
CA ILE A 249 -11.42 15.60 -6.86
C ILE A 249 -12.21 15.17 -5.63
N SER A 250 -11.56 15.13 -4.46
CA SER A 250 -12.16 14.77 -3.18
C SER A 250 -11.82 15.76 -2.08
N THR A 251 -12.74 16.68 -1.80
CA THR A 251 -12.62 17.73 -0.78
C THR A 251 -13.97 17.96 -0.07
N LYS A 252 -13.96 18.77 0.98
CA LYS A 252 -15.17 19.25 1.66
C LYS A 252 -15.91 20.25 0.74
N PRO A 253 -17.25 20.33 0.74
CA PRO A 253 -17.97 21.45 0.12
C PRO A 253 -17.57 22.80 0.76
N PRO A 254 -17.61 23.94 0.04
CA PRO A 254 -17.33 25.25 0.62
C PRO A 254 -18.28 25.62 1.77
N LYS A 255 -17.79 26.43 2.73
CA LYS A 255 -18.48 26.77 3.99
C LYS A 255 -19.91 27.27 3.77
N GLU A 256 -20.09 28.24 2.87
CA GLU A 256 -21.38 28.83 2.47
C GLU A 256 -22.47 27.77 2.17
N TYR A 257 -22.09 26.67 1.50
CA TYR A 257 -23.02 25.59 1.14
C TYR A 257 -23.34 24.66 2.31
N LEU A 258 -22.43 24.51 3.27
CA LEU A 258 -22.67 23.77 4.51
C LEU A 258 -23.61 24.55 5.43
N GLU A 259 -23.44 25.87 5.50
CA GLU A 259 -24.33 26.79 6.22
C GLU A 259 -25.72 26.83 5.58
N ALA A 260 -25.80 26.94 4.24
CA ALA A 260 -27.07 26.88 3.51
C ALA A 260 -27.78 25.51 3.62
N GLN A 261 -27.05 24.40 3.83
CA GLN A 261 -27.66 23.09 4.13
C GLN A 261 -28.13 23.01 5.57
N THR A 262 -27.29 23.34 6.55
CA THR A 262 -27.67 23.30 7.98
C THR A 262 -28.83 24.21 8.32
N ASN A 263 -29.02 25.34 7.61
CA ASN A 263 -30.21 26.18 7.77
C ASN A 263 -31.48 25.50 7.22
N LYS A 264 -31.41 24.77 6.09
CA LYS A 264 -32.54 24.00 5.54
C LYS A 264 -32.88 22.75 6.35
N ASP A 265 -31.92 22.18 7.06
CA ASP A 265 -32.14 21.04 7.96
C ASP A 265 -32.72 21.53 9.31
N LYS A 266 -32.28 22.69 9.83
CA LYS A 266 -32.91 23.38 10.98
C LYS A 266 -34.37 23.81 10.73
N GLU A 267 -34.77 24.03 9.49
CA GLU A 267 -36.18 24.25 9.12
C GLU A 267 -37.05 22.97 9.19
N LYS A 268 -36.44 21.79 9.43
CA LYS A 268 -37.14 20.49 9.53
C LYS A 268 -37.11 19.86 10.91
N GLU A 269 -36.10 20.14 11.74
CA GLU A 269 -36.06 19.68 13.13
C GLU A 269 -36.59 20.76 14.08
N LYS A 270 -37.93 20.79 14.20
CA LYS A 270 -38.66 21.50 15.25
C LYS A 270 -39.72 20.60 15.88
N ASP A 271 -39.27 19.61 16.66
CA ASP A 271 -40.00 19.15 17.85
C ASP A 271 -39.11 18.30 18.77
N SER A 272 -39.50 18.21 20.05
CA SER A 272 -38.83 17.55 21.19
C SER A 272 -37.39 18.00 21.53
N ASP A 273 -37.30 18.69 22.67
CA ASP A 273 -36.07 18.95 23.44
C ASP A 273 -35.80 17.78 24.45
N ASP A 274 -34.81 17.98 25.31
CA ASP A 274 -34.35 17.11 26.43
C ASP A 274 -33.47 15.90 26.01
N ASP A 275 -32.28 15.70 26.59
CA ASP A 275 -32.03 15.75 28.04
C ASP A 275 -30.60 16.22 28.42
N VAL A 276 -30.43 16.70 29.65
CA VAL A 276 -29.19 17.31 30.17
C VAL A 276 -28.65 16.54 31.37
N TRP A 277 -27.33 16.32 31.44
CA TRP A 277 -26.66 16.12 32.72
C TRP A 277 -25.36 16.90 32.84
N GLY A 278 -25.10 17.44 34.03
CA GLY A 278 -23.85 18.08 34.37
C GLY A 278 -23.56 18.00 35.87
N LYS A 279 -22.26 17.84 36.17
CA LYS A 279 -21.62 17.89 37.50
C LYS A 279 -21.90 16.71 38.46
N GLU A 280 -20.92 16.55 39.34
CA GLU A 280 -20.87 15.64 40.49
C GLU A 280 -21.49 16.31 41.73
N PRO A 281 -21.56 15.61 42.88
CA PRO A 281 -20.51 15.89 43.89
C PRO A 281 -19.82 14.66 44.50
N THR A 282 -18.51 14.81 44.75
CA THR A 282 -17.74 14.48 45.98
C THR A 282 -18.54 13.90 47.17
N GLU A 283 -18.09 12.90 47.93
CA GLU A 283 -16.82 12.72 48.68
C GLU A 283 -16.58 11.21 48.95
N LEU A 284 -15.43 10.62 49.37
CA LEU A 284 -14.00 10.94 49.60
C LEU A 284 -13.25 9.55 49.60
N THR A 285 -11.95 9.30 49.77
CA THR A 285 -10.79 10.03 50.36
C THR A 285 -9.47 9.53 49.72
N ALA A 286 -8.35 10.23 49.99
CA ALA A 286 -6.92 9.81 50.09
C ALA A 286 -6.43 8.45 49.53
N GLU A 287 -5.30 8.30 48.82
CA GLU A 287 -4.22 9.20 48.29
C GLU A 287 -3.66 8.50 47.02
N GLN A 288 -3.38 9.14 45.86
CA GLN A 288 -2.24 10.00 45.47
C GLN A 288 -0.84 9.34 45.61
N GLU A 289 0.12 9.46 44.68
CA GLU A 289 0.33 10.22 43.42
C GLU A 289 0.89 9.28 42.31
N ASP A 290 0.92 9.55 40.99
CA ASP A 290 0.24 10.47 40.03
C ASP A 290 0.43 9.86 38.60
N GLU A 291 -0.48 10.09 37.66
CA GLU A 291 -0.29 9.82 36.21
C GLU A 291 -0.91 10.96 35.38
N LYS A 292 -0.08 11.76 34.71
CA LYS A 292 -0.54 12.77 33.75
C LYS A 292 -0.66 12.19 32.34
N THR A 293 -1.89 12.03 31.88
CA THR A 293 -2.19 11.71 30.47
C THR A 293 -2.72 12.95 29.74
N ASP A 294 -1.89 13.59 28.93
CA ASP A 294 -2.32 14.68 28.04
C ASP A 294 -3.36 14.19 27.03
N SER A 295 -4.45 14.96 26.90
CA SER A 295 -5.61 14.65 26.05
C SER A 295 -5.77 15.67 24.92
N ASP A 296 -4.69 15.92 24.17
CA ASP A 296 -4.68 16.86 23.03
C ASP A 296 -5.67 16.44 21.92
N ALA A 297 -6.83 17.08 21.94
CA ALA A 297 -7.87 17.06 20.93
C ALA A 297 -8.32 18.51 20.62
N SER A 298 -7.34 19.40 20.46
CA SER A 298 -7.46 20.85 20.35
C SER A 298 -7.46 21.32 18.89
N ASP A 299 -8.61 21.27 18.21
CA ASP A 299 -8.84 21.94 16.92
C ASP A 299 -9.04 23.45 17.13
N ASN A 300 -7.99 24.12 17.64
CA ASN A 300 -8.00 25.56 17.90
C ASN A 300 -7.89 26.33 16.57
N ASN A 301 -9.07 26.71 16.08
CA ASN A 301 -9.26 27.68 15.02
C ASN A 301 -10.19 28.79 15.52
N GLN A 302 -9.64 29.65 16.38
CA GLN A 302 -10.10 31.02 16.58
C GLN A 302 -9.02 31.95 16.05
N ASP A 303 -9.41 32.92 15.23
CA ASP A 303 -8.79 34.23 14.99
C ASP A 303 -9.57 34.83 13.81
N ASP A 304 -10.75 35.38 14.13
CA ASP A 304 -11.55 36.19 13.21
C ASP A 304 -11.10 37.66 13.36
N GLU A 305 -10.49 38.24 12.32
CA GLU A 305 -10.34 39.70 12.18
C GLU A 305 -11.07 40.15 10.90
N ASP A 306 -12.03 41.06 11.08
CA ASP A 306 -12.86 41.59 10.00
C ASP A 306 -12.04 42.32 8.92
N SER A 307 -12.44 42.13 7.66
CA SER A 307 -12.07 43.05 6.58
C SER A 307 -13.20 43.17 5.57
N ASP A 308 -14.18 44.03 5.89
CA ASP A 308 -15.21 44.48 4.96
C ASP A 308 -14.57 45.09 3.70
N ALA A 309 -14.61 44.35 2.60
CA ALA A 309 -14.10 44.76 1.30
C ALA A 309 -15.18 44.52 0.23
N PHE A 310 -15.73 45.61 -0.32
CA PHE A 310 -16.74 45.59 -1.37
C PHE A 310 -16.34 44.71 -2.56
N GLU A 311 -17.18 43.73 -2.91
CA GLU A 311 -17.01 42.95 -4.14
C GLU A 311 -17.50 43.74 -5.37
N PRO A 312 -16.70 43.85 -6.44
CA PRO A 312 -17.21 44.16 -7.77
C PRO A 312 -17.71 42.87 -8.45
N GLU A 313 -18.82 42.94 -9.19
CA GLU A 313 -19.39 41.80 -9.92
C GLU A 313 -18.37 41.20 -10.91
N ILE A 314 -18.10 39.89 -10.80
CA ILE A 314 -17.17 39.17 -11.70
C ILE A 314 -17.97 38.48 -12.81
N ASP A 315 -17.57 38.72 -14.07
CA ASP A 315 -18.17 38.10 -15.26
C ASP A 315 -18.23 36.56 -15.15
N SER A 316 -19.42 36.00 -15.36
CA SER A 316 -19.75 34.59 -15.11
C SER A 316 -19.33 33.63 -16.24
N SER A 317 -18.29 33.97 -17.01
CA SER A 317 -17.96 33.24 -18.24
C SER A 317 -16.98 32.06 -18.05
N ARG A 318 -17.50 30.85 -18.32
CA ARG A 318 -16.78 29.59 -18.65
C ARG A 318 -16.08 28.78 -17.54
N ALA A 319 -15.83 29.29 -16.34
CA ALA A 319 -15.26 28.47 -15.25
C ALA A 319 -16.38 27.81 -14.40
N PRO A 320 -16.47 26.46 -14.30
CA PRO A 320 -17.46 25.81 -13.44
C PRO A 320 -17.00 25.87 -11.97
N GLY A 321 -17.90 26.31 -11.07
CA GLY A 321 -17.57 26.60 -9.68
C GLY A 321 -17.03 25.40 -8.89
N TYR A 322 -16.18 25.66 -7.89
CA TYR A 322 -15.36 24.67 -7.16
C TYR A 322 -16.15 23.42 -6.70
N LYS A 323 -17.35 23.60 -6.15
CA LYS A 323 -18.27 22.52 -5.73
C LYS A 323 -18.54 21.49 -6.84
N SER A 324 -18.67 21.92 -8.10
CA SER A 324 -18.97 21.05 -9.25
C SER A 324 -17.82 20.12 -9.67
N LEU A 325 -16.64 20.30 -9.07
CA LEU A 325 -15.48 19.42 -9.30
C LEU A 325 -15.47 18.22 -8.34
N ILE A 326 -16.24 18.29 -7.25
CA ILE A 326 -16.18 17.35 -6.13
C ILE A 326 -16.90 16.04 -6.52
N ALA A 327 -16.12 15.07 -6.97
CA ALA A 327 -16.59 13.72 -7.31
C ALA A 327 -16.76 12.83 -6.07
N ILE A 328 -16.00 13.09 -5.00
CA ILE A 328 -16.06 12.33 -3.74
C ILE A 328 -16.14 13.32 -2.57
N PRO A 329 -17.35 13.70 -2.11
CA PRO A 329 -17.55 14.77 -1.14
C PRO A 329 -17.11 14.36 0.28
N GLY A 330 -16.26 15.18 0.89
CA GLY A 330 -15.83 15.04 2.28
C GLY A 330 -16.86 15.60 3.26
N GLY A 331 -17.41 14.77 4.14
CA GLY A 331 -18.24 15.19 5.26
C GLY A 331 -17.41 15.58 6.48
N LYS A 332 -17.85 16.61 7.22
CA LYS A 332 -17.39 16.86 8.60
C LYS A 332 -18.03 15.82 9.52
N ILE A 333 -17.29 15.35 10.52
CA ILE A 333 -17.86 14.59 11.63
C ILE A 333 -18.42 15.60 12.63
N THR A 334 -19.75 15.59 12.79
CA THR A 334 -20.50 16.41 13.74
C THR A 334 -21.36 15.50 14.61
N GLY A 335 -21.58 15.87 15.88
CA GLY A 335 -22.26 15.00 16.83
C GLY A 335 -21.43 13.77 17.22
N ARG A 336 -22.11 12.67 17.57
CA ARG A 336 -21.46 11.42 17.99
C ARG A 336 -21.02 10.63 16.77
N LEU A 337 -19.90 9.91 16.87
CA LEU A 337 -19.36 9.12 15.76
C LEU A 337 -20.38 8.12 15.17
N LYS A 338 -21.30 7.59 16.00
CA LYS A 338 -22.39 6.73 15.55
C LYS A 338 -23.36 7.42 14.58
N GLU A 339 -23.60 8.72 14.70
CA GLU A 339 -24.37 9.49 13.72
C GLU A 339 -23.58 9.71 12.43
N ALA A 340 -22.28 9.99 12.53
CA ALA A 340 -21.41 10.13 11.35
C ALA A 340 -21.20 8.82 10.57
N LEU A 341 -21.41 7.66 11.21
CA LEU A 341 -21.41 6.33 10.58
C LEU A 341 -22.78 5.87 10.06
N LYS A 342 -23.86 6.65 10.22
CA LYS A 342 -25.15 6.37 9.55
C LYS A 342 -24.97 6.40 8.02
N VAL A 343 -25.60 5.44 7.33
CA VAL A 343 -25.56 5.32 5.86
C VAL A 343 -26.81 5.95 5.26
N GLU A 344 -26.63 6.93 4.38
CA GLU A 344 -27.73 7.60 3.66
C GLU A 344 -28.09 6.80 2.37
N PRO A 345 -29.35 6.36 2.18
CA PRO A 345 -29.72 5.48 1.04
C PRO A 345 -29.46 6.07 -0.34
N ASP A 346 -29.61 7.38 -0.52
CA ASP A 346 -29.52 8.07 -1.82
C ASP A 346 -28.27 8.96 -1.99
N LYS A 347 -27.28 8.82 -1.09
CA LYS A 347 -26.09 9.69 -1.06
C LYS A 347 -24.85 8.88 -0.68
N VAL A 348 -23.70 9.26 -1.22
CA VAL A 348 -22.37 8.77 -0.81
C VAL A 348 -21.52 9.92 -0.27
N ARG A 349 -20.65 9.62 0.70
CA ARG A 349 -19.69 10.58 1.26
C ARG A 349 -18.36 9.93 1.63
N ARG A 350 -17.33 10.75 1.85
CA ARG A 350 -16.07 10.39 2.52
C ARG A 350 -16.05 10.97 3.93
N ILE A 351 -15.66 10.20 4.93
CA ILE A 351 -15.21 10.74 6.23
C ILE A 351 -13.74 10.43 6.44
N SER A 352 -13.05 11.25 7.24
CA SER A 352 -11.64 11.05 7.62
C SER A 352 -11.52 10.81 9.13
N LEU A 353 -10.67 9.86 9.52
CA LEU A 353 -10.28 9.60 10.92
C LEU A 353 -8.75 9.52 11.03
N SER A 354 -8.18 10.03 12.13
CA SER A 354 -6.78 9.74 12.46
C SER A 354 -6.62 8.28 12.90
N GLU A 355 -5.40 7.75 12.84
CA GLU A 355 -5.10 6.38 13.30
C GLU A 355 -5.64 6.09 14.72
N GLN A 356 -5.52 7.04 15.66
CA GLN A 356 -5.98 6.90 17.04
C GLN A 356 -7.51 6.99 17.17
N ALA A 357 -8.15 7.82 16.33
CA ALA A 357 -9.61 7.89 16.28
C ALA A 357 -10.19 6.59 15.70
N LEU A 358 -9.53 5.98 14.70
CA LEU A 358 -9.86 4.64 14.22
C LEU A 358 -9.71 3.61 15.33
N GLU A 359 -8.54 3.50 15.99
CA GLU A 359 -8.29 2.53 17.05
C GLU A 359 -9.41 2.55 18.11
N LYS A 360 -9.73 3.74 18.65
CA LYS A 360 -10.86 3.93 19.58
C LYS A 360 -12.21 3.52 18.97
N ALA A 361 -12.47 3.87 17.71
CA ALA A 361 -13.71 3.53 17.02
C ALA A 361 -13.88 2.02 16.76
N THR A 362 -12.79 1.27 16.56
CA THR A 362 -12.87 -0.19 16.29
C THR A 362 -13.36 -1.01 17.48
N VAL A 363 -13.23 -0.48 18.70
CA VAL A 363 -13.73 -1.09 19.93
C VAL A 363 -15.26 -0.90 20.04
N SER A 364 -15.73 0.33 19.91
CA SER A 364 -17.14 0.67 20.19
C SER A 364 -18.07 0.63 18.98
N TYR A 365 -17.54 0.73 17.76
CA TYR A 365 -18.30 0.92 16.51
C TYR A 365 -17.82 0.02 15.36
N GLY A 366 -17.15 -1.10 15.66
CA GLY A 366 -16.52 -1.98 14.66
C GLY A 366 -17.46 -2.47 13.54
N THR A 367 -18.72 -2.78 13.87
CA THR A 367 -19.75 -3.19 12.89
C THR A 367 -20.31 -2.02 12.10
N ASP A 368 -20.50 -0.86 12.74
CA ASP A 368 -20.95 0.38 12.10
C ASP A 368 -19.90 0.90 11.09
N LEU A 369 -18.60 0.76 11.39
CA LEU A 369 -17.50 1.06 10.46
C LEU A 369 -17.55 0.18 9.19
N VAL A 370 -17.77 -1.13 9.34
CA VAL A 370 -17.88 -2.03 8.17
C VAL A 370 -19.12 -1.71 7.36
N ARG A 371 -20.28 -1.52 8.00
CA ARG A 371 -21.54 -1.14 7.31
C ARG A 371 -21.40 0.19 6.58
N PHE A 372 -20.72 1.17 7.19
CA PHE A 372 -20.43 2.45 6.56
C PHE A 372 -19.57 2.28 5.30
N THR A 373 -18.49 1.50 5.37
CA THR A 373 -17.53 1.34 4.25
C THR A 373 -18.02 0.45 3.10
N GLN A 374 -19.15 -0.26 3.23
CA GLN A 374 -19.79 -0.91 2.08
C GLN A 374 -20.09 0.13 0.98
N LYS A 375 -20.74 1.23 1.38
CA LYS A 375 -21.23 2.26 0.46
C LYS A 375 -20.38 3.54 0.43
N ASN A 376 -19.81 3.93 1.57
CA ASN A 376 -19.11 5.21 1.74
C ASN A 376 -17.59 5.02 1.81
N PHE A 377 -16.84 6.10 1.63
CA PHE A 377 -15.39 6.10 1.81
C PHE A 377 -14.99 6.42 3.25
N LEU A 378 -14.17 5.57 3.85
CA LEU A 378 -13.44 5.88 5.07
C LEU A 378 -11.96 6.11 4.74
N ARG A 379 -11.49 7.33 5.00
CA ARG A 379 -10.08 7.71 4.93
C ARG A 379 -9.45 7.64 6.31
N ILE A 380 -8.30 6.98 6.42
CA ILE A 380 -7.47 6.96 7.63
C ILE A 380 -6.19 7.74 7.36
N TYR A 381 -5.73 8.57 8.30
CA TYR A 381 -4.49 9.34 8.16
C TYR A 381 -3.60 9.26 9.41
N PRO A 382 -2.27 9.49 9.28
CA PRO A 382 -1.34 9.45 10.41
C PRO A 382 -1.65 10.56 11.42
N LYS A 383 -1.38 10.32 12.70
CA LYS A 383 -1.50 11.36 13.74
C LYS A 383 -0.42 12.43 13.61
N GLY A 384 -0.75 13.69 13.95
CA GLY A 384 0.16 14.84 13.84
C GLY A 384 1.49 14.68 14.61
N THR A 385 1.51 13.90 15.69
CA THR A 385 2.75 13.61 16.45
C THR A 385 3.77 12.77 15.67
N ARG A 386 3.48 12.32 14.44
CA ARG A 386 4.41 11.63 13.53
C ARG A 386 5.21 12.61 12.68
N PHE A 387 5.80 13.63 13.31
CA PHE A 387 6.62 14.65 12.65
C PHE A 387 7.74 14.08 11.76
N ASN A 388 8.25 12.89 12.10
CA ASN A 388 9.26 12.15 11.34
C ASN A 388 8.72 11.39 10.10
N SER A 389 7.46 11.60 9.71
CA SER A 389 6.81 10.93 8.57
C SER A 389 6.77 9.40 8.69
N SER A 390 6.73 8.87 9.91
CA SER A 390 6.47 7.45 10.18
C SER A 390 5.03 7.03 9.83
N ASN A 391 4.75 5.72 9.81
CA ASN A 391 3.47 5.15 9.40
C ASN A 391 2.91 4.13 10.42
N TYR A 392 1.58 4.06 10.54
CA TYR A 392 0.82 3.21 11.47
C TYR A 392 0.53 1.82 10.91
N LYS A 393 -0.12 0.92 11.68
CA LYS A 393 -0.43 -0.45 11.22
C LYS A 393 -1.66 -0.46 10.29
N PRO A 394 -1.55 -0.80 8.99
CA PRO A 394 -2.66 -0.66 8.05
C PRO A 394 -3.78 -1.71 8.26
N GLN A 395 -3.46 -2.87 8.84
CA GLN A 395 -4.41 -3.96 9.08
C GLN A 395 -5.69 -3.51 9.79
N ILE A 396 -5.61 -2.58 10.76
CA ILE A 396 -6.76 -2.12 11.54
C ILE A 396 -7.81 -1.48 10.61
N GLY A 397 -7.41 -0.69 9.62
CA GLY A 397 -8.33 -0.10 8.65
C GLY A 397 -8.89 -1.13 7.67
N TRP A 398 -8.05 -2.01 7.11
CA TRP A 398 -8.50 -3.03 6.15
C TRP A 398 -9.50 -4.02 6.78
N MET A 399 -9.28 -4.43 8.05
CA MET A 399 -10.20 -5.27 8.82
C MET A 399 -11.58 -4.64 9.08
N HIS A 400 -11.72 -3.32 8.86
CA HIS A 400 -12.98 -2.58 8.98
C HIS A 400 -13.45 -2.01 7.62
N GLY A 401 -12.88 -2.50 6.51
CA GLY A 401 -13.26 -2.12 5.15
C GLY A 401 -12.82 -0.73 4.68
N ALA A 402 -11.97 -0.03 5.45
CA ALA A 402 -11.49 1.31 5.13
C ALA A 402 -10.63 1.30 3.86
N GLN A 403 -11.04 2.08 2.86
CA GLN A 403 -10.47 2.04 1.52
C GLN A 403 -9.21 2.91 1.38
N MET A 404 -9.24 4.11 1.95
CA MET A 404 -8.22 5.15 1.76
C MET A 404 -7.30 5.23 2.98
N ILE A 405 -6.44 4.23 3.16
CA ILE A 405 -5.46 4.20 4.24
C ILE A 405 -4.23 5.02 3.82
N ALA A 406 -4.22 6.30 4.19
CA ALA A 406 -3.23 7.28 3.74
C ALA A 406 -1.90 7.14 4.49
N PHE A 407 -0.81 7.06 3.72
CA PHE A 407 0.54 6.76 4.20
C PHE A 407 1.57 7.78 3.69
N ASN A 408 2.53 8.13 4.54
CA ASN A 408 3.70 8.93 4.20
C ASN A 408 4.62 8.13 3.25
N MET A 409 4.52 8.39 1.94
CA MET A 409 5.19 7.65 0.86
C MET A 409 6.71 7.90 0.74
N GLN A 410 7.18 8.98 1.36
CA GLN A 410 8.56 9.41 1.50
C GLN A 410 9.27 8.76 2.71
N GLY A 411 8.51 8.16 3.63
CA GLY A 411 9.03 7.38 4.75
C GLY A 411 9.53 5.98 4.35
N TYR A 412 9.81 5.14 5.35
CA TYR A 412 10.24 3.76 5.16
C TYR A 412 9.86 2.85 6.34
N GLY A 413 10.17 1.56 6.24
CA GLY A 413 9.98 0.58 7.32
C GLY A 413 8.69 -0.25 7.24
N ARG A 414 8.54 -1.19 8.19
CA ARG A 414 7.58 -2.32 8.14
C ARG A 414 6.15 -1.95 7.75
N SER A 415 5.59 -0.88 8.32
CA SER A 415 4.24 -0.42 7.98
C SER A 415 4.11 -0.13 6.47
N LEU A 416 5.06 0.61 5.90
CA LEU A 416 5.05 0.96 4.48
C LEU A 416 5.30 -0.28 3.61
N TRP A 417 6.16 -1.21 4.04
CA TRP A 417 6.38 -2.48 3.32
C TRP A 417 5.11 -3.34 3.25
N LEU A 418 4.31 -3.38 4.32
CA LEU A 418 3.02 -4.08 4.35
C LEU A 418 2.01 -3.45 3.39
N MET A 419 1.94 -2.11 3.36
CA MET A 419 1.07 -1.38 2.43
C MET A 419 1.52 -1.55 0.97
N GLN A 420 2.82 -1.41 0.68
CA GLN A 420 3.42 -1.74 -0.62
C GLN A 420 3.16 -3.20 -1.02
N GLY A 421 3.19 -4.14 -0.07
CA GLY A 421 2.92 -5.55 -0.28
C GLY A 421 1.47 -5.81 -0.70
N MET A 422 0.51 -5.24 0.03
CA MET A 422 -0.92 -5.33 -0.29
C MET A 422 -1.22 -4.85 -1.71
N PHE A 423 -0.67 -3.68 -2.10
CA PHE A 423 -0.91 -3.11 -3.43
C PHE A 423 -0.04 -3.68 -4.56
N ARG A 424 0.65 -4.81 -4.33
CA ARG A 424 1.13 -5.69 -5.41
C ARG A 424 0.04 -6.63 -5.94
N ALA A 425 -1.06 -6.80 -5.19
CA ALA A 425 -2.24 -7.53 -5.66
C ALA A 425 -2.82 -6.93 -6.96
N ASN A 426 -3.62 -7.72 -7.67
CA ASN A 426 -4.37 -7.31 -8.85
C ASN A 426 -3.49 -6.65 -9.93
N GLY A 427 -2.34 -7.25 -10.22
CA GLY A 427 -1.36 -6.73 -11.18
C GLY A 427 -0.69 -5.41 -10.77
N GLY A 428 -0.70 -5.05 -9.49
CA GLY A 428 -0.10 -3.80 -9.01
C GLY A 428 -0.87 -2.53 -9.36
N CYS A 429 -2.11 -2.64 -9.86
CA CYS A 429 -2.86 -1.51 -10.42
C CYS A 429 -3.35 -0.47 -9.41
N GLY A 430 -3.07 -0.67 -8.11
CA GLY A 430 -3.41 0.24 -7.01
C GLY A 430 -4.86 0.17 -6.51
N TYR A 431 -5.69 -0.71 -7.08
CA TYR A 431 -7.04 -1.03 -6.64
C TYR A 431 -7.15 -2.54 -6.33
N VAL A 432 -7.58 -2.89 -5.12
CA VAL A 432 -7.71 -4.28 -4.67
C VAL A 432 -9.13 -4.48 -4.15
N LYS A 433 -9.92 -5.35 -4.77
CA LYS A 433 -11.31 -5.59 -4.37
C LYS A 433 -11.36 -6.11 -2.92
N LYS A 434 -12.27 -5.58 -2.11
CA LYS A 434 -12.44 -6.01 -0.72
C LYS A 434 -12.97 -7.47 -0.68
N PRO A 435 -12.63 -8.25 0.36
CA PRO A 435 -13.26 -9.56 0.58
C PRO A 435 -14.78 -9.43 0.76
N ASP A 436 -15.54 -10.43 0.28
CA ASP A 436 -17.01 -10.42 0.30
C ASP A 436 -17.59 -10.25 1.72
N PHE A 437 -16.92 -10.75 2.75
CA PHE A 437 -17.33 -10.57 4.15
C PHE A 437 -17.19 -9.13 4.69
N LEU A 438 -16.61 -8.20 3.93
CA LEU A 438 -16.64 -6.76 4.21
C LEU A 438 -17.65 -5.99 3.33
N MET A 439 -18.26 -6.66 2.34
CA MET A 439 -19.27 -6.09 1.44
C MET A 439 -20.69 -6.57 1.81
N ASN A 440 -20.82 -7.82 2.25
CA ASN A 440 -22.11 -8.52 2.42
C ASN A 440 -22.51 -8.73 3.89
N VAL A 441 -22.19 -7.78 4.79
CA VAL A 441 -22.48 -7.93 6.24
C VAL A 441 -23.93 -7.58 6.54
N GLY A 442 -24.72 -8.60 6.90
CA GLY A 442 -26.07 -8.44 7.46
C GLY A 442 -26.07 -7.79 8.85
N ALA A 443 -27.26 -7.52 9.41
CA ALA A 443 -27.41 -6.69 10.61
C ALA A 443 -26.58 -7.16 11.83
N ASN A 444 -26.44 -8.48 12.03
CA ASN A 444 -25.85 -9.10 13.22
C ASN A 444 -24.39 -9.53 12.97
N GLY A 445 -23.49 -8.55 12.81
CA GLY A 445 -22.07 -8.78 12.52
C GLY A 445 -21.20 -9.16 13.73
N GLU A 446 -21.55 -10.22 14.47
CA GLU A 446 -20.74 -10.66 15.63
C GLU A 446 -19.40 -11.32 15.22
N ARG A 447 -18.34 -11.00 15.97
CA ARG A 447 -16.99 -11.57 15.80
C ARG A 447 -16.86 -12.91 16.52
N ALA A 448 -17.54 -13.94 16.01
CA ALA A 448 -17.17 -15.32 16.32
C ALA A 448 -15.72 -15.59 15.86
N LYS A 449 -14.98 -16.45 16.58
CA LYS A 449 -13.67 -16.91 16.10
C LYS A 449 -13.85 -17.69 14.81
N LEU A 450 -13.29 -17.17 13.72
CA LEU A 450 -13.38 -17.81 12.41
C LEU A 450 -12.54 -19.09 12.39
N PRO A 451 -13.03 -20.19 11.79
CA PRO A 451 -12.23 -21.39 11.59
C PRO A 451 -11.09 -21.10 10.60
N VAL A 452 -10.03 -21.92 10.67
CA VAL A 452 -8.93 -21.87 9.69
C VAL A 452 -9.47 -22.24 8.31
N LYS A 453 -9.47 -21.29 7.36
CA LYS A 453 -9.95 -21.46 5.98
C LYS A 453 -8.91 -22.12 5.07
N LYS A 454 -7.62 -21.84 5.30
CA LYS A 454 -6.47 -22.34 4.52
C LYS A 454 -5.27 -22.53 5.44
N ARG A 455 -4.33 -23.40 5.06
CA ARG A 455 -2.98 -23.41 5.62
C ARG A 455 -1.99 -23.09 4.51
N LEU A 456 -1.17 -22.05 4.71
CA LEU A 456 -0.05 -21.76 3.82
C LEU A 456 1.19 -22.48 4.35
N ARG A 457 1.79 -23.33 3.54
CA ARG A 457 3.10 -23.93 3.78
C ARG A 457 4.14 -23.23 2.91
N VAL A 458 5.24 -22.82 3.54
CA VAL A 458 6.33 -22.06 2.94
C VAL A 458 7.66 -22.76 3.21
N LYS A 459 8.34 -23.26 2.17
CA LYS A 459 9.72 -23.77 2.28
C LYS A 459 10.70 -22.74 1.73
N VAL A 460 11.73 -22.38 2.51
CA VAL A 460 12.81 -21.47 2.14
C VAL A 460 14.01 -22.31 1.71
N TYR A 461 14.26 -22.42 0.41
CA TYR A 461 15.39 -23.19 -0.07
C TYR A 461 16.70 -22.44 0.14
N MET A 462 16.84 -21.30 -0.52
CA MET A 462 18.12 -20.59 -0.64
C MET A 462 17.93 -19.12 -1.03
N GLY A 463 19.00 -18.34 -0.92
CA GLY A 463 19.08 -16.98 -1.44
C GLY A 463 20.35 -16.74 -2.26
N ASP A 464 20.29 -15.76 -3.15
CA ASP A 464 21.40 -15.34 -4.03
C ASP A 464 21.24 -13.86 -4.45
N GLY A 465 22.32 -13.25 -4.93
CA GLY A 465 22.35 -11.93 -5.56
C GLY A 465 22.95 -10.81 -4.72
N TRP A 466 23.07 -11.00 -3.39
CA TRP A 466 23.68 -10.00 -2.50
C TRP A 466 25.10 -9.61 -2.92
N HIS A 467 25.89 -10.57 -3.42
CA HIS A 467 27.27 -10.34 -3.84
C HIS A 467 27.41 -9.58 -5.18
N LEU A 468 26.27 -9.28 -5.84
CA LEU A 468 26.18 -8.46 -7.06
C LEU A 468 25.63 -7.06 -6.76
N ASP A 469 24.65 -6.98 -5.84
CA ASP A 469 24.01 -5.73 -5.45
C ASP A 469 24.81 -4.95 -4.39
N PHE A 470 25.64 -5.63 -3.59
CA PHE A 470 26.39 -5.04 -2.47
C PHE A 470 27.90 -5.30 -2.59
N LYS A 471 28.70 -4.44 -1.94
CA LYS A 471 30.16 -4.64 -1.82
C LYS A 471 30.44 -5.85 -0.93
N HIS A 472 31.56 -6.53 -1.15
CA HIS A 472 31.94 -7.70 -0.36
C HIS A 472 32.24 -7.38 1.12
N THR A 473 32.39 -6.11 1.50
CA THR A 473 32.49 -5.64 2.88
C THR A 473 31.29 -4.76 3.29
N HIS A 474 30.07 -5.11 2.85
CA HIS A 474 28.88 -4.31 3.15
C HIS A 474 28.27 -4.62 4.52
N PHE A 475 28.21 -5.91 4.87
CA PHE A 475 27.71 -6.40 6.15
C PHE A 475 28.87 -6.48 7.14
N ASP A 476 29.69 -7.54 7.11
CA ASP A 476 30.98 -7.58 7.82
C ASP A 476 32.15 -7.03 6.95
N THR A 477 33.11 -6.39 7.62
CA THR A 477 34.41 -5.93 7.10
C THR A 477 35.43 -7.07 6.98
N TYR A 478 35.25 -8.15 7.74
CA TYR A 478 36.25 -9.19 8.00
C TYR A 478 35.91 -10.57 7.40
N SER A 479 34.62 -10.83 7.18
CA SER A 479 34.06 -12.11 6.74
C SER A 479 32.93 -11.89 5.71
N PRO A 480 32.57 -12.90 4.91
CA PRO A 480 31.24 -13.02 4.32
C PRO A 480 30.10 -12.96 5.35
N PRO A 481 28.85 -12.68 4.93
CA PRO A 481 27.73 -12.44 5.83
C PRO A 481 27.10 -13.69 6.44
N ASP A 482 26.63 -13.55 7.68
CA ASP A 482 25.94 -14.59 8.45
C ASP A 482 24.40 -14.52 8.28
N PHE A 483 23.91 -14.90 7.09
CA PHE A 483 22.50 -14.67 6.73
C PHE A 483 21.47 -15.62 7.38
N TYR A 484 20.33 -15.07 7.76
CA TYR A 484 19.13 -15.82 8.15
C TYR A 484 17.82 -15.14 7.73
N THR A 485 16.77 -15.93 7.52
CA THR A 485 15.47 -15.45 7.02
C THR A 485 14.39 -15.53 8.10
N LYS A 486 13.67 -14.43 8.31
CA LYS A 486 12.44 -14.33 9.10
C LYS A 486 11.24 -14.48 8.15
N VAL A 487 10.34 -15.44 8.39
CA VAL A 487 9.15 -15.72 7.56
C VAL A 487 7.90 -15.72 8.45
N GLY A 488 6.88 -14.97 8.07
CA GLY A 488 5.65 -14.89 8.86
C GLY A 488 4.49 -14.21 8.16
N ILE A 489 3.38 -14.11 8.88
CA ILE A 489 2.13 -13.50 8.42
C ILE A 489 1.90 -12.18 9.15
N ALA A 490 1.34 -11.20 8.44
CA ALA A 490 0.73 -10.00 9.01
C ALA A 490 -0.69 -9.86 8.45
N GLY A 491 -1.68 -9.64 9.32
CA GLY A 491 -3.09 -9.79 8.96
C GLY A 491 -4.02 -9.57 10.15
N VAL A 492 -5.03 -10.44 10.31
CA VAL A 492 -5.84 -10.47 11.53
C VAL A 492 -5.01 -11.01 12.71
N PRO A 493 -5.25 -10.57 13.96
CA PRO A 493 -4.40 -10.95 15.11
C PRO A 493 -4.21 -12.46 15.32
N ASP A 494 -5.27 -13.25 15.13
CA ASP A 494 -5.23 -14.72 15.27
C ASP A 494 -4.35 -15.42 14.20
N ASP A 495 -4.00 -14.73 13.10
CA ASP A 495 -3.13 -15.23 12.02
C ASP A 495 -1.67 -14.73 12.15
N GLU A 496 -1.35 -13.77 13.03
CA GLU A 496 -0.03 -13.11 13.06
C GLU A 496 1.06 -13.95 13.75
N ILE A 497 1.76 -14.77 12.96
CA ILE A 497 2.87 -15.62 13.41
C ILE A 497 4.15 -15.26 12.65
N MET A 498 5.29 -15.17 13.33
CA MET A 498 6.62 -14.98 12.74
C MET A 498 7.59 -16.07 13.20
N LYS A 499 8.33 -16.66 12.26
CA LYS A 499 9.31 -17.74 12.45
C LYS A 499 10.66 -17.32 11.85
N LYS A 500 11.75 -18.00 12.20
CA LYS A 500 13.07 -17.78 11.60
C LYS A 500 13.73 -19.10 11.19
N THR A 501 14.54 -19.05 10.15
CA THR A 501 15.50 -20.11 9.80
C THR A 501 16.65 -20.14 10.80
N LYS A 502 17.52 -21.15 10.67
CA LYS A 502 18.89 -21.10 11.19
C LYS A 502 19.71 -20.01 10.47
N ILE A 503 20.79 -19.60 11.12
CA ILE A 503 21.84 -18.77 10.52
C ILE A 503 22.69 -19.65 9.58
N LYS A 504 23.24 -19.04 8.53
CA LYS A 504 24.17 -19.66 7.59
C LYS A 504 25.43 -18.80 7.53
N GLU A 505 26.37 -19.18 8.39
CA GLU A 505 27.62 -18.48 8.64
C GLU A 505 28.50 -18.41 7.37
N ASP A 506 29.28 -17.34 7.23
CA ASP A 506 30.33 -17.18 6.20
C ASP A 506 29.82 -17.30 4.72
N ASN A 507 28.54 -17.00 4.41
CA ASN A 507 27.92 -17.42 3.14
C ASN A 507 27.05 -16.38 2.37
N TRP A 508 27.58 -15.92 1.23
CA TRP A 508 26.89 -15.04 0.25
C TRP A 508 25.74 -15.69 -0.54
N THR A 509 25.63 -17.02 -0.53
CA THR A 509 24.63 -17.83 -1.25
C THR A 509 24.04 -18.88 -0.30
N PRO A 510 23.34 -18.45 0.77
CA PRO A 510 22.87 -19.33 1.84
C PRO A 510 21.81 -20.32 1.34
N VAL A 511 21.95 -21.59 1.74
CA VAL A 511 20.94 -22.64 1.57
C VAL A 511 20.40 -23.02 2.94
N TRP A 512 19.13 -22.74 3.21
CA TRP A 512 18.45 -23.06 4.47
C TRP A 512 17.77 -24.43 4.44
N ASP A 513 16.96 -24.68 3.39
CA ASP A 513 16.07 -25.84 3.21
C ASP A 513 15.02 -26.03 4.33
N GLU A 514 14.54 -24.93 4.93
CA GLU A 514 13.65 -24.96 6.10
C GLU A 514 12.18 -24.67 5.74
N GLU A 515 11.25 -25.41 6.34
CA GLU A 515 9.81 -25.34 6.04
C GLU A 515 8.96 -24.84 7.22
N PHE A 516 7.99 -23.98 6.92
CA PHE A 516 7.09 -23.34 7.87
C PHE A 516 5.63 -23.40 7.41
N THR A 517 4.75 -24.00 8.23
CA THR A 517 3.30 -23.94 8.02
C THR A 517 2.65 -22.85 8.86
N PHE A 518 1.67 -22.14 8.28
CA PHE A 518 0.89 -21.07 8.89
C PHE A 518 -0.62 -21.33 8.67
N PRO A 519 -1.43 -21.51 9.73
CA PRO A 519 -2.89 -21.52 9.60
C PRO A 519 -3.40 -20.10 9.33
N LEU A 520 -4.46 -19.97 8.53
CA LEU A 520 -5.06 -18.69 8.16
C LEU A 520 -6.58 -18.73 8.31
N THR A 521 -7.11 -17.88 9.19
CA THR A 521 -8.54 -17.64 9.37
C THR A 521 -9.06 -16.60 8.38
N VAL A 522 -8.23 -15.62 8.00
CA VAL A 522 -8.57 -14.58 7.01
C VAL A 522 -7.43 -14.43 5.98
N PRO A 523 -7.20 -15.46 5.14
CA PRO A 523 -6.18 -15.42 4.08
C PRO A 523 -6.40 -14.27 3.07
N GLU A 524 -7.62 -13.72 2.98
CA GLU A 524 -7.96 -12.61 2.09
C GLU A 524 -7.44 -11.24 2.57
N LEU A 525 -6.98 -11.13 3.83
CA LEU A 525 -6.30 -9.96 4.38
C LEU A 525 -4.88 -10.28 4.89
N ALA A 526 -4.38 -11.49 4.62
CA ALA A 526 -3.08 -11.96 5.07
C ALA A 526 -1.97 -11.58 4.07
N LEU A 527 -0.88 -11.03 4.60
CA LEU A 527 0.35 -10.75 3.87
C LEU A 527 1.46 -11.67 4.38
N LEU A 528 2.07 -12.44 3.47
CA LEU A 528 3.32 -13.13 3.74
C LEU A 528 4.44 -12.08 3.79
N ARG A 529 5.07 -11.95 4.96
CA ARG A 529 6.22 -11.08 5.21
C ARG A 529 7.48 -11.91 5.33
N VAL A 530 8.47 -11.58 4.51
CA VAL A 530 9.81 -12.17 4.54
C VAL A 530 10.81 -11.05 4.81
N GLU A 531 11.68 -11.22 5.79
CA GLU A 531 12.79 -10.30 6.08
C GLU A 531 14.08 -11.13 6.18
N VAL A 532 15.09 -10.87 5.36
CA VAL A 532 16.43 -11.46 5.49
C VAL A 532 17.29 -10.49 6.30
N HIS A 533 17.95 -11.03 7.32
CA HIS A 533 18.84 -10.32 8.21
C HIS A 533 20.20 -11.01 8.20
N GLU A 534 21.23 -10.23 8.41
CA GLU A 534 22.58 -10.68 8.72
C GLU A 534 22.75 -10.66 10.25
N TYR A 535 23.55 -11.55 10.81
CA TYR A 535 23.65 -11.75 12.26
C TYR A 535 24.98 -11.24 12.83
N ASP A 536 24.89 -10.21 13.67
CA ASP A 536 26.02 -9.68 14.44
C ASP A 536 25.90 -10.14 15.91
N MET A 537 26.99 -10.64 16.50
CA MET A 537 27.04 -11.06 17.91
C MET A 537 27.16 -9.89 18.91
N SER A 538 27.57 -8.72 18.43
CA SER A 538 27.99 -7.54 19.21
C SER A 538 27.12 -6.30 18.96
N GLU A 539 26.63 -6.10 17.74
CA GLU A 539 25.72 -5.00 17.40
C GLU A 539 24.27 -5.50 17.20
N LYS A 540 23.57 -4.98 16.19
CA LYS A 540 22.18 -5.32 15.89
C LYS A 540 22.09 -5.79 14.46
N ASP A 541 21.64 -7.04 14.28
CA ASP A 541 21.23 -7.68 13.02
C ASP A 541 21.07 -6.70 11.85
N ASP A 542 21.98 -6.74 10.88
CA ASP A 542 21.88 -5.85 9.73
C ASP A 542 20.84 -6.37 8.72
N PHE A 543 20.29 -5.46 7.92
CA PHE A 543 19.15 -5.72 7.06
C PHE A 543 19.61 -6.08 5.65
N ALA A 544 19.44 -7.34 5.26
CA ALA A 544 19.84 -7.86 3.97
C ALA A 544 18.72 -7.78 2.90
N GLY A 545 17.45 -7.60 3.31
CA GLY A 545 16.33 -7.35 2.40
C GLY A 545 14.96 -7.74 2.96
N GLN A 546 13.88 -7.30 2.32
CA GLN A 546 12.52 -7.75 2.65
C GLN A 546 11.66 -8.00 1.42
N THR A 547 10.58 -8.75 1.59
CA THR A 547 9.44 -8.68 0.67
C THR A 547 8.14 -8.89 1.43
N CYS A 548 7.07 -8.26 0.96
CA CYS A 548 5.70 -8.48 1.41
C CYS A 548 4.84 -8.90 0.21
N LEU A 549 4.09 -9.98 0.33
CA LEU A 549 3.29 -10.58 -0.75
C LEU A 549 1.87 -10.90 -0.23
N PRO A 550 0.78 -10.57 -0.95
CA PRO A 550 -0.57 -10.96 -0.55
C PRO A 550 -0.75 -12.47 -0.65
N VAL A 551 -1.23 -13.12 0.41
CA VAL A 551 -1.38 -14.59 0.43
C VAL A 551 -2.45 -15.08 -0.55
N SER A 552 -3.46 -14.26 -0.83
CA SER A 552 -4.45 -14.51 -1.88
C SER A 552 -3.87 -14.57 -3.30
N GLU A 553 -2.70 -13.96 -3.54
CA GLU A 553 -2.06 -13.81 -4.86
C GLU A 553 -0.89 -14.79 -5.07
N LEU A 554 -0.48 -15.53 -4.03
CA LEU A 554 0.68 -16.43 -4.09
C LEU A 554 0.43 -17.61 -5.04
N LYS A 555 1.29 -17.74 -6.05
CA LYS A 555 1.27 -18.82 -7.04
C LYS A 555 1.98 -20.05 -6.45
N GLN A 556 1.23 -21.15 -6.25
CA GLN A 556 1.72 -22.44 -5.74
C GLN A 556 2.99 -22.94 -6.48
N GLY A 557 3.80 -23.75 -5.81
CA GLY A 557 5.02 -24.36 -6.35
C GLY A 557 6.28 -23.58 -5.99
N ILE A 558 7.38 -23.89 -6.69
CA ILE A 558 8.72 -23.33 -6.45
C ILE A 558 8.85 -22.01 -7.24
N ARG A 559 9.06 -20.88 -6.56
CA ARG A 559 9.04 -19.51 -7.11
C ARG A 559 10.31 -18.72 -6.80
N ALA A 560 10.67 -17.79 -7.68
CA ALA A 560 11.72 -16.80 -7.48
C ALA A 560 11.15 -15.54 -6.83
N VAL A 561 11.59 -15.23 -5.61
CA VAL A 561 11.05 -14.16 -4.77
C VAL A 561 12.06 -13.00 -4.68
N PRO A 562 11.88 -11.89 -5.43
CA PRO A 562 12.79 -10.76 -5.35
C PRO A 562 12.68 -10.01 -4.01
N LEU A 563 13.83 -9.54 -3.51
CA LEU A 563 13.91 -8.74 -2.29
C LEU A 563 14.04 -7.24 -2.59
N PHE A 564 13.74 -6.45 -1.56
CA PHE A 564 13.64 -5.00 -1.59
C PHE A 564 14.43 -4.40 -0.42
N ASP A 565 14.96 -3.19 -0.59
CA ASP A 565 15.76 -2.48 0.41
C ASP A 565 14.92 -1.95 1.59
N ARG A 566 15.56 -1.25 2.54
CA ARG A 566 14.87 -0.64 3.69
C ARG A 566 13.78 0.36 3.26
N LYS A 567 13.92 1.03 2.11
CA LYS A 567 12.97 2.01 1.54
C LYS A 567 11.85 1.37 0.70
N GLY A 568 11.99 0.09 0.36
CA GLY A 568 11.06 -0.64 -0.51
C GLY A 568 11.37 -0.53 -2.01
N GLU A 569 12.59 -0.14 -2.37
CA GLU A 569 13.09 -0.23 -3.75
C GLU A 569 13.56 -1.65 -4.06
N LYS A 570 13.36 -2.13 -5.29
CA LYS A 570 13.74 -3.50 -5.70
C LYS A 570 15.26 -3.63 -5.79
N LEU A 571 15.82 -4.66 -5.17
CA LEU A 571 17.23 -5.03 -5.36
C LEU A 571 17.38 -5.70 -6.75
N ASN A 572 18.46 -5.40 -7.49
CA ASN A 572 18.55 -5.79 -8.90
C ASN A 572 18.70 -7.31 -9.08
N SER A 573 19.50 -7.94 -8.21
CA SER A 573 19.92 -9.33 -8.31
C SER A 573 19.38 -10.19 -7.17
N THR A 574 19.18 -9.57 -6.00
CA THR A 574 18.90 -10.24 -4.72
C THR A 574 17.51 -10.85 -4.66
N ARG A 575 17.46 -12.17 -4.46
CA ARG A 575 16.22 -12.98 -4.50
C ARG A 575 16.35 -14.28 -3.71
N LEU A 576 15.20 -14.80 -3.27
CA LEU A 576 15.07 -16.10 -2.60
C LEU A 576 14.42 -17.12 -3.53
N LEU A 577 14.81 -18.39 -3.42
CA LEU A 577 14.06 -19.51 -3.99
C LEU A 577 13.19 -20.10 -2.89
N MET A 578 11.87 -20.06 -3.09
CA MET A 578 10.88 -20.46 -2.08
C MET A 578 9.83 -21.36 -2.70
N ARG A 579 9.22 -22.24 -1.90
CA ARG A 579 8.05 -23.01 -2.32
C ARG A 579 6.83 -22.62 -1.50
N PHE A 580 5.69 -22.50 -2.17
CA PHE A 580 4.38 -22.25 -1.57
C PHE A 580 3.44 -23.42 -1.88
N ASP A 581 2.84 -24.03 -0.85
CA ASP A 581 1.74 -24.98 -1.02
C ASP A 581 0.56 -24.54 -0.13
N PHE A 582 -0.65 -24.66 -0.66
CA PHE A 582 -1.87 -24.52 0.14
C PHE A 582 -2.37 -25.91 0.56
N VAL A 583 -2.62 -26.10 1.86
CA VAL A 583 -3.05 -27.37 2.49
C VAL A 583 -4.15 -27.14 3.54
#